data_AF-A0A938EYJ0-F1
#
_entry.id   AF-A0A938EYJ0-F1
#
_cell.length_a   1.000
_cell.length_b   1.000
_cell.length_c   1.000
_cell.angle_alpha   90.00
_cell.angle_beta   90.00
_cell.angle_gamma   90.00
#
_symmetry.space_group_name_H-M   'P 1'
#
loop_
_entity.id
_entity.type
_entity.pdbx_description
1 polymer ?
#
loop_
_entity_poly.entity_id
_entity_poly.type
_entity_poly.pdbx_seq_one_letter_code
_entity_poly.pdbx_strand_id
1 'polypeptide(L)'
;MADYMSIIKNYPSTIVANFSLAGGTGSFPFYNLYFNFTDINLTVPFSLGYIFILILALFFQKKKQEKEWINFMIFFLVLFFILMRLVPPFDRLNYFLYRIPQFAIFRSSEKLFIFLPFFFIILLALLLNSSKFSKKITVALLVILLLIPFPFYMGGIPKYLDTIDYSRDTKSIIKFPYEYLNIKNILDKESLDLSIIDLPPSFDWQHYPELKYSGVNPFWIFYKNRYIATSNYESPLLNKSFEDYNRAGIVHIDNFLGLIKKFSGKYILVHKDLDVKSMKHSALIYETIIKLENLDIIKEIEDNDHFTLYELDKKYLVPLISTDNNTKLYFKKISPVKYEIFVSGLKDKTNIEFHQSYHSWWKIYINSNAKNNWDGPDYYYSSTSTTEYEQDFRVFDFKDFSYMWKSPVFDKGHYFAKGYANNWEVSPDYIKNNFTDKFYKENPDGSIDISLTIYFKGQIYFYGGLILIGIFFSSLFAFFFYKKIKLRKNNNQYG
;
A
#
# COMPACT_ATOMS: atom_id res chain seq x y z
N MET A 1 -7.28 7.55 20.88
CA MET A 1 -6.50 7.24 19.66
C MET A 1 -6.62 5.77 19.26
N ALA A 2 -6.66 4.81 20.21
CA ALA A 2 -6.95 3.39 19.94
C ALA A 2 -8.31 3.13 19.24
N ASP A 3 -9.35 3.88 19.62
CA ASP A 3 -10.72 3.72 19.08
C ASP A 3 -10.87 4.13 17.59
N TYR A 4 -9.90 4.90 17.05
CA TYR A 4 -9.90 5.31 15.64
C TYR A 4 -9.17 4.31 14.73
N MET A 5 -8.30 3.47 15.30
CA MET A 5 -7.54 2.46 14.55
C MET A 5 -8.39 1.22 14.21
N SER A 6 -9.54 1.03 14.86
CA SER A 6 -10.43 -0.14 14.64
C SER A 6 -11.42 0.03 13.48
N ILE A 7 -11.38 1.15 12.76
CA ILE A 7 -12.32 1.47 11.68
C ILE A 7 -11.60 1.46 10.34
N ILE A 8 -11.94 0.49 9.48
CA ILE A 8 -11.41 0.38 8.11
C ILE A 8 -12.54 0.62 7.11
N LYS A 9 -12.23 1.37 6.04
CA LYS A 9 -13.19 1.77 5.00
C LYS A 9 -13.01 0.98 3.71
N ASN A 10 -14.07 0.33 3.24
CA ASN A 10 -14.10 -0.31 1.92
C ASN A 10 -14.92 0.54 0.92
N TYR A 11 -14.45 0.69 -0.32
CA TYR A 11 -15.07 1.57 -1.33
C TYR A 11 -15.45 0.78 -2.58
N PRO A 12 -16.76 0.62 -2.89
CA PRO A 12 -17.20 0.35 -4.24
C PRO A 12 -17.29 1.64 -5.07
N SER A 13 -16.92 1.52 -6.34
CA SER A 13 -16.95 2.51 -7.42
C SER A 13 -18.35 3.11 -7.65
N THR A 14 -18.73 4.11 -6.85
CA THR A 14 -20.04 4.78 -6.91
C THR A 14 -20.02 6.08 -7.73
N ILE A 15 -18.84 6.66 -7.96
CA ILE A 15 -18.73 8.01 -8.54
C ILE A 15 -19.22 8.07 -9.99
N VAL A 16 -18.94 7.05 -10.81
CA VAL A 16 -19.39 7.02 -12.22
C VAL A 16 -20.92 6.92 -12.32
N ALA A 17 -21.57 6.20 -11.41
CA ALA A 17 -23.03 6.10 -11.35
C ALA A 17 -23.69 7.45 -11.03
N ASN A 18 -22.99 8.33 -10.30
CA ASN A 18 -23.52 9.65 -9.89
C ASN A 18 -23.66 10.62 -11.05
N PHE A 19 -22.80 10.45 -12.05
CA PHE A 19 -22.80 11.28 -13.24
C PHE A 19 -23.55 10.60 -14.41
N SER A 20 -23.80 9.30 -14.35
CA SER A 20 -24.40 8.56 -15.47
C SER A 20 -25.86 8.91 -15.74
N LEU A 21 -26.55 9.69 -14.89
CA LEU A 21 -28.00 9.94 -14.90
C LEU A 21 -28.89 8.67 -14.84
N ALA A 22 -28.32 7.50 -15.04
CA ALA A 22 -28.94 6.18 -14.99
C ALA A 22 -29.12 5.66 -13.55
N GLY A 23 -29.17 6.58 -12.57
CA GLY A 23 -29.19 6.39 -11.12
C GLY A 23 -29.59 4.99 -10.68
N GLY A 24 -28.60 4.18 -10.33
CA GLY A 24 -28.85 2.99 -9.51
C GLY A 24 -29.36 3.49 -8.16
N THR A 25 -30.66 3.30 -7.91
CA THR A 25 -31.36 3.75 -6.70
C THR A 25 -30.75 3.22 -5.39
N GLY A 26 -29.89 2.20 -5.46
CA GLY A 26 -29.17 1.62 -4.32
C GLY A 26 -27.73 2.11 -4.10
N SER A 27 -27.19 2.99 -4.96
CA SER A 27 -25.78 3.44 -4.89
C SER A 27 -25.65 4.91 -4.49
N PHE A 28 -24.66 5.23 -3.65
CA PHE A 28 -24.46 6.59 -3.14
C PHE A 28 -23.93 7.60 -4.15
N PRO A 29 -24.37 8.86 -4.08
CA PRO A 29 -25.18 9.51 -3.05
C PRO A 29 -26.68 9.51 -3.34
N PHE A 30 -27.19 8.61 -4.20
CA PHE A 30 -28.62 8.50 -4.44
C PHE A 30 -29.40 7.91 -3.26
N TYR A 31 -28.72 7.18 -2.36
CA TYR A 31 -29.25 6.96 -1.01
C TYR A 31 -29.20 8.29 -0.27
N ASN A 32 -30.33 8.98 -0.29
CA ASN A 32 -30.50 10.38 0.03
C ASN A 32 -29.99 10.72 1.45
N LEU A 33 -28.76 11.26 1.55
CA LEU A 33 -28.20 11.74 2.81
C LEU A 33 -28.97 12.92 3.41
N TYR A 34 -29.70 13.67 2.58
CA TYR A 34 -30.41 14.86 2.99
C TYR A 34 -31.78 14.52 3.59
N PHE A 35 -32.45 13.46 3.11
CA PHE A 35 -33.83 13.18 3.49
C PHE A 35 -34.17 11.69 3.38
N ASN A 36 -34.73 11.10 4.45
CA ASN A 36 -35.43 9.80 4.42
C ASN A 36 -36.73 9.83 3.58
N PHE A 37 -37.02 10.93 2.87
CA PHE A 37 -38.18 11.03 1.99
C PHE A 37 -37.84 10.38 0.64
N THR A 38 -38.44 9.22 0.39
CA THR A 38 -38.35 8.44 -0.84
C THR A 38 -38.87 9.16 -2.09
N ASP A 39 -39.55 10.31 -1.91
CA ASP A 39 -40.43 10.84 -2.95
C ASP A 39 -39.93 12.10 -3.66
N ILE A 40 -38.80 12.70 -3.24
CA ILE A 40 -38.26 13.90 -3.90
C ILE A 40 -36.83 13.66 -4.39
N ASN A 41 -36.69 13.45 -5.70
CA ASN A 41 -35.43 13.31 -6.47
C ASN A 41 -34.63 14.64 -6.54
N LEU A 42 -34.37 15.31 -5.40
CA LEU A 42 -33.52 16.50 -5.33
C LEU A 42 -32.04 16.18 -5.49
N THR A 43 -31.64 14.91 -5.39
CA THR A 43 -30.27 14.43 -5.57
C THR A 43 -29.67 14.81 -6.92
N VAL A 44 -30.45 14.70 -8.01
CA VAL A 44 -30.02 15.05 -9.36
C VAL A 44 -29.81 16.57 -9.53
N PRO A 45 -30.74 17.45 -9.11
CA PRO A 45 -30.48 18.90 -9.05
C PRO A 45 -29.27 19.30 -8.22
N PHE A 46 -29.01 18.66 -7.07
CA PHE A 46 -27.84 18.96 -6.24
C PHE A 46 -26.54 18.42 -6.86
N SER A 47 -26.56 17.24 -7.49
CA SER A 47 -25.40 16.65 -8.16
C SER A 47 -25.09 17.26 -9.54
N LEU A 48 -26.04 17.96 -10.15
CA LEU A 48 -25.84 18.73 -11.38
C LEU A 48 -25.79 20.24 -11.15
N GLY A 49 -26.02 20.70 -9.92
CA GLY A 49 -26.07 22.12 -9.57
C GLY A 49 -24.82 22.87 -9.98
N TYR A 50 -23.65 22.23 -9.88
CA TYR A 50 -22.39 22.80 -10.37
C TYR A 50 -22.36 22.96 -11.89
N ILE A 51 -22.90 22.01 -12.66
CA ILE A 51 -23.01 22.11 -14.12
C ILE A 51 -23.99 23.21 -14.50
N PHE A 52 -25.12 23.34 -13.79
CA PHE A 52 -26.08 24.41 -14.02
C PHE A 52 -25.48 25.80 -13.73
N ILE A 53 -24.70 25.94 -12.65
CA ILE A 53 -23.98 27.19 -12.34
C ILE A 53 -22.98 27.52 -13.46
N LEU A 54 -22.27 26.53 -14.00
CA LEU A 54 -21.38 26.72 -15.14
C LEU A 54 -22.15 27.10 -16.42
N ILE A 55 -23.30 26.49 -16.69
CA ILE A 55 -24.13 26.85 -17.85
C ILE A 55 -24.67 28.28 -17.69
N LEU A 56 -25.18 28.65 -16.52
CA LEU A 56 -25.58 30.03 -16.25
C LEU A 56 -24.41 31.00 -16.47
N ALA A 57 -23.21 30.62 -16.03
CA ALA A 57 -22.01 31.44 -16.21
C ALA A 57 -21.75 31.83 -17.67
N LEU A 58 -22.02 30.94 -18.64
CA LEU A 58 -21.90 31.25 -20.07
C LEU A 58 -22.67 32.52 -20.46
N PHE A 59 -23.92 32.61 -20.02
CA PHE A 59 -24.82 33.67 -20.42
C PHE A 59 -24.48 35.03 -19.79
N PHE A 60 -23.72 35.02 -18.68
CA PHE A 60 -23.40 36.21 -17.91
C PHE A 60 -21.93 36.64 -18.00
N GLN A 61 -21.13 36.07 -18.90
CA GLN A 61 -19.74 36.46 -19.12
C GLN A 61 -19.59 37.89 -19.70
N LYS A 62 -18.48 38.55 -19.38
CA LYS A 62 -18.03 39.77 -20.08
C LYS A 62 -17.27 39.37 -21.35
N LYS A 63 -17.60 40.01 -22.48
CA LYS A 63 -17.04 39.75 -23.83
C LYS A 63 -15.53 39.52 -23.90
N LYS A 64 -14.72 40.20 -23.08
CA LYS A 64 -13.26 40.14 -23.14
C LYS A 64 -12.67 38.81 -22.63
N GLN A 65 -13.38 38.04 -21.80
CA GLN A 65 -12.87 36.77 -21.23
C GLN A 65 -13.58 35.51 -21.74
N GLU A 66 -14.52 35.66 -22.67
CA GLU A 66 -15.31 34.54 -23.22
C GLU A 66 -14.41 33.43 -23.81
N LYS A 67 -13.30 33.79 -24.47
CA LYS A 67 -12.41 32.81 -25.13
C LYS A 67 -11.71 31.87 -24.13
N GLU A 68 -11.17 32.40 -23.04
CA GLU A 68 -10.50 31.57 -22.02
C GLU A 68 -11.50 30.64 -21.35
N TRP A 69 -12.68 31.16 -21.04
CA TRP A 69 -13.73 30.39 -20.40
C TRP A 69 -14.26 29.26 -21.28
N ILE A 70 -14.49 29.53 -22.58
CA ILE A 70 -14.87 28.51 -23.57
C ILE A 70 -13.82 27.40 -23.65
N ASN A 71 -12.52 27.73 -23.67
CA ASN A 71 -11.46 26.72 -23.72
C ASN A 71 -11.49 25.79 -22.49
N PHE A 72 -11.58 26.36 -21.29
CA PHE A 72 -11.67 25.57 -20.06
C PHE A 72 -12.95 24.75 -19.98
N MET A 73 -14.07 25.25 -20.52
CA MET A 73 -15.31 24.49 -20.60
C MET A 73 -15.23 23.34 -21.57
N ILE A 74 -14.64 23.54 -22.75
CA ILE A 74 -14.43 22.45 -23.71
C ILE A 74 -13.60 21.36 -23.04
N PHE A 75 -12.52 21.73 -22.36
CA PHE A 75 -11.71 20.78 -21.59
C PHE A 75 -12.51 20.06 -20.50
N PHE A 76 -13.29 20.80 -19.72
CA PHE A 76 -14.16 20.24 -18.68
C PHE A 76 -15.18 19.26 -19.26
N LEU A 77 -15.83 19.61 -20.38
CA LEU A 77 -16.82 18.76 -21.05
C LEU A 77 -16.18 17.52 -21.67
N VAL A 78 -15.03 17.66 -22.34
CA VAL A 78 -14.28 16.51 -22.87
C VAL A 78 -13.89 15.57 -21.74
N LEU A 79 -13.33 16.10 -20.65
CA LEU A 79 -12.99 15.32 -19.47
C LEU A 79 -14.25 14.62 -18.92
N PHE A 80 -15.34 15.36 -18.75
CA PHE A 80 -16.62 14.85 -18.29
C PHE A 80 -17.14 13.71 -19.17
N PHE A 81 -17.04 13.82 -20.49
CA PHE A 81 -17.42 12.74 -21.42
C PHE A 81 -16.52 11.51 -21.26
N ILE A 82 -15.21 11.68 -21.10
CA ILE A 82 -14.28 10.56 -20.88
C ILE A 82 -14.54 9.85 -19.54
N LEU A 83 -15.11 10.56 -18.56
CA LEU A 83 -15.54 9.97 -17.28
C LEU A 83 -16.71 8.99 -17.44
N MET A 84 -17.55 9.17 -18.45
CA MET A 84 -18.75 8.36 -18.76
C MET A 84 -18.42 7.04 -19.46
N ARG A 85 -17.41 6.31 -18.99
CA ARG A 85 -16.83 5.16 -19.71
C ARG A 85 -17.83 4.07 -20.13
N LEU A 86 -18.81 3.77 -19.29
CA LEU A 86 -19.77 2.69 -19.49
C LEU A 86 -21.21 3.22 -19.61
N VAL A 87 -21.36 4.51 -19.91
CA VAL A 87 -22.67 5.16 -19.95
C VAL A 87 -23.00 5.51 -21.40
N PRO A 88 -24.05 4.93 -21.98
CA PRO A 88 -24.55 5.35 -23.29
C PRO A 88 -24.89 6.85 -23.31
N PRO A 89 -24.66 7.58 -24.42
CA PRO A 89 -24.17 7.08 -25.72
C PRO A 89 -22.63 7.06 -25.86
N PHE A 90 -21.88 7.37 -24.79
CA PHE A 90 -20.42 7.56 -24.86
C PHE A 90 -19.62 6.28 -24.60
N ASP A 91 -20.29 5.20 -24.22
CA ASP A 91 -19.69 3.91 -23.86
C ASP A 91 -18.77 3.37 -24.95
N ARG A 92 -19.20 3.37 -26.22
CA ARG A 92 -18.40 2.84 -27.34
C ARG A 92 -17.13 3.65 -27.59
N LEU A 93 -17.24 4.98 -27.61
CA LEU A 93 -16.11 5.87 -27.83
C LEU A 93 -15.11 5.77 -26.68
N ASN A 94 -15.60 5.81 -25.44
CA ASN A 94 -14.74 5.69 -24.28
C ASN A 94 -14.08 4.32 -24.21
N TYR A 95 -14.81 3.24 -24.49
CA TYR A 95 -14.23 1.90 -24.56
C TYR A 95 -13.05 1.83 -25.54
N PHE A 96 -13.18 2.47 -26.71
CA PHE A 96 -12.08 2.61 -27.66
C PHE A 96 -10.91 3.43 -27.07
N LEU A 97 -11.17 4.59 -26.47
CA LEU A 97 -10.13 5.43 -25.85
C LEU A 97 -9.35 4.68 -24.77
N TYR A 98 -10.02 3.94 -23.87
CA TYR A 98 -9.35 3.18 -22.80
C TYR A 98 -8.55 1.96 -23.30
N ARG A 99 -8.67 1.57 -24.58
CA ARG A 99 -7.79 0.57 -25.20
C ARG A 99 -6.49 1.16 -25.76
N ILE A 100 -6.39 2.48 -25.91
CA ILE A 100 -5.15 3.14 -26.33
C ILE A 100 -4.11 2.98 -25.22
N PRO A 101 -2.88 2.51 -25.50
CA PRO A 101 -1.89 2.18 -24.47
C PRO A 101 -1.63 3.30 -23.44
N GLN A 102 -1.61 4.56 -23.88
CA GLN A 102 -1.41 5.72 -23.00
C GLN A 102 -2.61 5.96 -22.06
N PHE A 103 -3.83 5.65 -22.51
CA PHE A 103 -5.05 5.75 -21.69
C PHE A 103 -5.24 4.55 -20.76
N ALA A 104 -4.64 3.40 -21.08
CA ALA A 104 -4.67 2.22 -20.22
C ALA A 104 -4.05 2.48 -18.83
N ILE A 105 -3.16 3.48 -18.71
CA ILE A 105 -2.57 3.95 -17.44
C ILE A 105 -3.66 4.34 -16.43
N PHE A 106 -4.77 4.95 -16.91
CA PHE A 106 -5.87 5.35 -16.04
C PHE A 106 -6.59 4.13 -15.47
N ARG A 107 -6.58 2.96 -16.12
CA ARG A 107 -7.24 1.67 -15.75
C ARG A 107 -8.77 1.74 -15.54
N SER A 108 -9.27 2.78 -14.87
CA SER A 108 -10.66 3.17 -14.71
C SER A 108 -10.82 4.65 -15.03
N SER A 109 -12.02 5.05 -15.45
CA SER A 109 -12.35 6.47 -15.64
C SER A 109 -12.31 7.26 -14.35
N GLU A 110 -12.43 6.58 -13.22
CA GLU A 110 -12.43 7.18 -11.89
C GLU A 110 -11.15 7.97 -11.60
N LYS A 111 -10.01 7.54 -12.15
CA LYS A 111 -8.74 8.23 -11.94
C LYS A 111 -8.68 9.61 -12.59
N LEU A 112 -9.53 9.88 -13.58
CA LEU A 112 -9.63 11.19 -14.20
C LEU A 112 -10.47 12.17 -13.38
N PHE A 113 -11.23 11.72 -12.37
CA PHE A 113 -11.99 12.63 -11.50
C PHE A 113 -11.09 13.57 -10.72
N ILE A 114 -9.82 13.25 -10.51
CA ILE A 114 -8.87 14.16 -9.85
C ILE A 114 -8.72 15.49 -10.58
N PHE A 115 -8.93 15.51 -11.90
CA PHE A 115 -8.84 16.72 -12.71
C PHE A 115 -10.13 17.56 -12.67
N LEU A 116 -11.28 16.94 -12.36
CA LEU A 116 -12.57 17.60 -12.44
C LEU A 116 -12.69 18.78 -11.44
N PRO A 117 -12.30 18.66 -10.15
CA PRO A 117 -12.28 19.79 -9.23
C PRO A 117 -11.37 20.93 -9.68
N PHE A 118 -10.23 20.62 -10.31
CA PHE A 118 -9.29 21.64 -10.78
C PHE A 118 -9.92 22.52 -11.86
N PHE A 119 -10.48 21.89 -12.91
CA PHE A 119 -11.16 22.64 -13.97
C PHE A 119 -12.41 23.35 -13.46
N PHE A 120 -13.17 22.72 -12.55
CA PHE A 120 -14.31 23.36 -11.91
C PHE A 120 -13.92 24.62 -11.15
N ILE A 121 -12.85 24.57 -10.34
CA ILE A 121 -12.35 25.73 -9.58
C ILE A 121 -11.89 26.85 -10.53
N ILE A 122 -11.21 26.52 -11.62
CA ILE A 122 -10.80 27.53 -12.61
C ILE A 122 -12.02 28.20 -13.23
N LEU A 123 -12.99 27.40 -13.68
CA LEU A 123 -14.22 27.92 -14.30
C LEU A 123 -15.04 28.76 -13.33
N LEU A 124 -15.09 28.35 -12.06
CA LEU A 124 -15.71 29.10 -10.98
C LEU A 124 -14.96 30.41 -10.71
N ALA A 125 -13.63 30.39 -10.61
CA ALA A 125 -12.83 31.59 -10.41
C ALA A 125 -13.01 32.60 -11.55
N LEU A 126 -13.02 32.11 -12.80
CA LEU A 126 -13.32 32.92 -13.96
C LEU A 126 -14.75 33.47 -13.89
N LEU A 127 -15.75 32.66 -13.52
CA LEU A 127 -17.12 33.12 -13.35
C LEU A 127 -17.20 34.27 -12.33
N LEU A 128 -16.58 34.12 -11.17
CA LEU A 128 -16.62 35.12 -10.10
C LEU A 128 -15.89 36.41 -10.48
N ASN A 129 -14.81 36.32 -11.26
CA ASN A 129 -13.99 37.48 -11.65
C ASN A 129 -14.55 38.21 -12.89
N SER A 130 -15.16 37.46 -13.81
CA SER A 130 -15.45 37.92 -15.18
C SER A 130 -16.92 38.07 -15.50
N SER A 131 -17.82 37.60 -14.63
CA SER A 131 -19.25 37.71 -14.87
C SER A 131 -19.77 39.14 -14.69
N LYS A 132 -20.96 39.37 -15.25
CA LYS A 132 -21.81 40.53 -15.02
C LYS A 132 -22.59 40.42 -13.70
N PHE A 133 -22.35 39.38 -12.90
CA PHE A 133 -23.07 39.20 -11.64
C PHE A 133 -22.74 40.31 -10.65
N SER A 134 -23.77 40.74 -9.92
CA SER A 134 -23.55 41.61 -8.78
C SER A 134 -22.77 40.85 -7.69
N LYS A 135 -22.06 41.59 -6.83
CA LYS A 135 -21.36 41.02 -5.67
C LYS A 135 -22.31 40.19 -4.78
N LYS A 136 -23.57 40.61 -4.66
CA LYS A 136 -24.61 39.89 -3.88
C LYS A 136 -24.93 38.52 -4.49
N ILE A 137 -25.14 38.45 -5.81
CA ILE A 137 -25.41 37.18 -6.52
C ILE A 137 -24.20 36.25 -6.40
N THR A 138 -22.99 36.81 -6.57
CA THR A 138 -21.73 36.08 -6.42
C THR A 138 -21.61 35.45 -5.03
N VAL A 139 -21.86 36.21 -3.97
CA VAL A 139 -21.84 35.70 -2.60
C VAL A 139 -22.92 34.63 -2.40
N ALA A 140 -24.14 34.83 -2.92
CA ALA A 140 -25.21 33.85 -2.82
C ALA A 140 -24.83 32.52 -3.50
N LEU A 141 -24.22 32.56 -4.69
CA LEU A 141 -23.73 31.36 -5.39
C LEU A 141 -22.65 30.63 -4.59
N LEU A 142 -21.71 31.36 -3.98
CA LEU A 142 -20.68 30.77 -3.12
C LEU A 142 -21.30 30.12 -1.88
N VAL A 143 -22.28 30.77 -1.25
CA VAL A 143 -23.00 30.18 -0.10
C VAL A 143 -23.73 28.91 -0.53
N ILE A 144 -24.44 28.92 -1.66
CA ILE A 144 -25.11 27.72 -2.19
C ILE A 144 -24.09 26.60 -2.44
N LEU A 145 -22.95 26.90 -3.08
CA LEU A 145 -21.89 25.92 -3.34
C LEU A 145 -21.32 25.32 -2.05
N LEU A 146 -21.21 26.10 -0.97
CA LEU A 146 -20.78 25.61 0.35
C LEU A 146 -21.85 24.77 1.06
N LEU A 147 -23.13 24.97 0.74
CA LEU A 147 -24.23 24.16 1.27
C LEU A 147 -24.35 22.79 0.56
N ILE A 148 -23.87 22.66 -0.68
CA ILE A 148 -23.89 21.37 -1.42
C ILE A 148 -23.07 20.26 -0.73
N PRO A 149 -21.88 20.50 -0.15
CA PRO A 149 -21.19 19.46 0.62
C PRO A 149 -21.68 19.36 2.08
N PHE A 150 -22.67 20.17 2.52
CA PHE A 150 -22.98 20.32 3.95
C PHE A 150 -23.36 19.01 4.67
N PRO A 151 -24.19 18.10 4.13
CA PRO A 151 -24.47 16.84 4.80
C PRO A 151 -23.29 15.89 4.85
N PHE A 152 -22.34 16.01 3.92
CA PHE A 152 -21.10 15.26 4.04
C PHE A 152 -20.38 15.64 5.34
N TYR A 153 -20.41 16.94 5.71
CA TYR A 153 -19.85 17.46 6.95
C TYR A 153 -20.74 17.21 8.19
N MET A 154 -22.06 17.12 8.06
CA MET A 154 -22.97 16.81 9.18
C MET A 154 -23.01 15.33 9.59
N GLY A 155 -22.07 14.50 9.10
CA GLY A 155 -22.03 13.07 9.43
C GLY A 155 -22.80 12.18 8.45
N GLY A 156 -23.24 12.71 7.32
CA GLY A 156 -23.83 11.91 6.24
C GLY A 156 -22.86 10.85 5.71
N ILE A 157 -21.57 11.16 5.57
CA ILE A 157 -20.57 10.16 5.14
C ILE A 157 -20.53 8.95 6.10
N PRO A 158 -20.27 9.12 7.42
CA PRO A 158 -20.34 8.00 8.36
C PRO A 158 -21.65 7.22 8.30
N LYS A 159 -22.81 7.92 8.28
CA LYS A 159 -24.13 7.27 8.20
C LYS A 159 -24.29 6.42 6.95
N TYR A 160 -23.86 6.93 5.79
CA TYR A 160 -23.87 6.16 4.55
C TYR A 160 -22.93 4.97 4.60
N LEU A 161 -21.70 5.17 5.08
CA LEU A 161 -20.72 4.09 5.11
C LEU A 161 -21.09 2.98 6.13
N ASP A 162 -21.92 3.27 7.13
CA ASP A 162 -22.49 2.26 8.03
C ASP A 162 -23.71 1.52 7.44
N THR A 163 -24.23 1.95 6.27
CA THR A 163 -25.30 1.20 5.60
C THR A 163 -24.78 -0.13 5.07
N ILE A 164 -25.60 -1.17 5.23
CA ILE A 164 -25.32 -2.50 4.71
C ILE A 164 -25.60 -2.48 3.20
N ASP A 165 -24.61 -2.85 2.40
CA ASP A 165 -24.82 -3.26 1.02
C ASP A 165 -25.52 -4.61 1.01
N TYR A 166 -26.85 -4.59 0.90
CA TYR A 166 -27.70 -5.79 0.87
C TYR A 166 -27.35 -6.77 -0.26
N SER A 167 -26.72 -6.31 -1.35
CA SER A 167 -26.33 -7.20 -2.44
C SER A 167 -25.17 -8.12 -2.06
N ARG A 168 -24.37 -7.70 -1.07
CA ARG A 168 -23.18 -8.42 -0.59
C ARG A 168 -23.25 -8.80 0.88
N ASP A 169 -24.26 -8.32 1.61
CA ASP A 169 -24.35 -8.31 3.07
C ASP A 169 -23.07 -7.77 3.73
N THR A 170 -22.58 -6.63 3.23
CA THR A 170 -21.33 -6.02 3.71
C THR A 170 -21.52 -4.58 4.16
N LYS A 171 -20.69 -4.12 5.10
CA LYS A 171 -20.62 -2.74 5.58
C LYS A 171 -19.33 -2.08 5.11
N SER A 172 -19.38 -0.78 4.87
CA SER A 172 -18.19 0.00 4.52
C SER A 172 -17.44 0.50 5.74
N ILE A 173 -18.11 0.65 6.90
CA ILE A 173 -17.51 0.87 8.20
C ILE A 173 -17.77 -0.35 9.06
N ILE A 174 -16.70 -0.93 9.57
CA ILE A 174 -16.74 -2.06 10.49
C ILE A 174 -15.93 -1.71 11.73
N LYS A 175 -16.31 -2.32 12.85
CA LYS A 175 -15.53 -2.30 14.08
C LYS A 175 -15.01 -3.72 14.29
N PHE A 176 -13.70 -3.85 14.33
CA PHE A 176 -13.09 -5.16 14.62
C PHE A 176 -13.27 -5.55 16.08
N PRO A 177 -13.41 -6.86 16.35
CA PRO A 177 -13.35 -7.40 17.70
C PRO A 177 -12.08 -6.94 18.42
N TYR A 178 -12.19 -6.67 19.73
CA TYR A 178 -11.08 -6.16 20.53
C TYR A 178 -9.94 -7.18 20.63
N GLU A 179 -10.26 -8.47 20.53
CA GLU A 179 -9.39 -9.63 20.53
C GLU A 179 -8.25 -9.47 19.51
N TYR A 180 -8.56 -9.01 18.29
CA TYR A 180 -7.55 -8.75 17.25
C TYR A 180 -6.59 -7.62 17.63
N LEU A 181 -7.06 -6.62 18.39
CA LEU A 181 -6.23 -5.53 18.89
C LEU A 181 -5.44 -5.93 20.13
N ASN A 182 -5.97 -6.85 20.94
CA ASN A 182 -5.35 -7.29 22.19
C ASN A 182 -4.05 -8.07 21.94
N ILE A 183 -4.02 -8.93 20.91
CA ILE A 183 -2.82 -9.70 20.55
C ILE A 183 -1.69 -8.82 20.01
N LYS A 184 -1.93 -7.55 19.72
CA LYS A 184 -0.88 -6.58 19.37
C LYS A 184 0.20 -6.51 20.44
N ASN A 185 -0.16 -6.61 21.72
CA ASN A 185 0.80 -6.58 22.82
C ASN A 185 1.72 -7.81 22.86
N ILE A 186 1.33 -8.90 22.20
CA ILE A 186 2.13 -10.12 22.05
C ILE A 186 3.02 -9.97 20.82
N LEU A 187 2.40 -9.62 19.69
CA LEU A 187 3.05 -9.56 18.39
C LEU A 187 4.06 -8.42 18.29
N ASP A 188 3.73 -7.21 18.76
CA ASP A 188 4.61 -6.03 18.64
C ASP A 188 5.79 -6.03 19.62
N LYS A 189 5.78 -6.90 20.64
CA LYS A 189 6.94 -7.10 21.53
C LYS A 189 8.05 -7.89 20.86
N GLU A 190 7.76 -8.53 19.73
CA GLU A 190 8.75 -9.28 18.97
C GLU A 190 9.79 -8.33 18.35
N SER A 191 11.06 -8.57 18.65
CA SER A 191 12.17 -7.82 18.07
C SER A 191 12.63 -8.39 16.74
N LEU A 192 12.34 -9.67 16.46
CA LEU A 192 12.74 -10.36 15.24
C LEU A 192 11.87 -9.95 14.03
N ASP A 193 12.49 -9.83 12.84
CA ASP A 193 11.78 -9.56 11.58
C ASP A 193 11.15 -10.83 10.98
N LEU A 194 10.30 -11.48 11.79
CA LEU A 194 9.54 -12.68 11.43
C LEU A 194 8.08 -12.34 11.09
N SER A 195 7.48 -13.19 10.27
CA SER A 195 6.15 -12.96 9.70
C SER A 195 5.04 -13.62 10.53
N ILE A 196 3.85 -13.04 10.44
CA ILE A 196 2.58 -13.64 10.84
C ILE A 196 1.94 -14.22 9.57
N ILE A 197 1.69 -15.52 9.55
CA ILE A 197 1.00 -16.19 8.46
C ILE A 197 -0.47 -16.29 8.80
N ASP A 198 -1.28 -15.65 7.98
CA ASP A 198 -2.73 -15.63 8.08
C ASP A 198 -3.34 -16.86 7.40
N LEU A 199 -4.26 -17.56 8.05
CA LEU A 199 -4.92 -18.75 7.54
C LEU A 199 -6.40 -18.77 7.93
N PRO A 200 -7.25 -19.50 7.20
CA PRO A 200 -7.00 -20.19 5.93
C PRO A 200 -6.91 -19.28 4.68
N PRO A 201 -6.44 -19.81 3.54
CA PRO A 201 -6.46 -19.08 2.27
C PRO A 201 -7.88 -18.76 1.80
N SER A 202 -8.06 -17.56 1.23
CA SER A 202 -9.30 -17.12 0.55
C SER A 202 -9.10 -17.04 -0.96
N PHE A 203 -10.06 -17.57 -1.74
CA PHE A 203 -9.99 -17.56 -3.21
C PHE A 203 -9.98 -16.17 -3.83
N ASP A 204 -10.70 -15.24 -3.20
CA ASP A 204 -10.85 -13.86 -3.64
C ASP A 204 -10.54 -12.92 -2.46
N TRP A 205 -11.45 -12.01 -2.16
CA TRP A 205 -11.44 -11.21 -0.94
C TRP A 205 -11.69 -12.09 0.27
N GLN A 206 -11.25 -11.61 1.43
CA GLN A 206 -11.61 -12.24 2.68
C GLN A 206 -13.00 -11.81 3.08
N HIS A 207 -13.82 -12.78 3.44
CA HIS A 207 -15.20 -12.60 3.84
C HIS A 207 -15.32 -12.96 5.32
N TYR A 208 -15.70 -11.97 6.14
CA TYR A 208 -15.96 -12.10 7.57
C TYR A 208 -17.45 -11.84 7.79
N PRO A 209 -18.30 -12.88 7.78
CA PRO A 209 -19.76 -12.72 7.80
C PRO A 209 -20.27 -12.00 9.07
N GLU A 210 -19.70 -12.31 10.23
CA GLU A 210 -20.09 -11.69 11.51
C GLU A 210 -19.81 -10.19 11.53
N LEU A 211 -18.69 -9.78 10.91
CA LEU A 211 -18.30 -8.38 10.76
C LEU A 211 -19.02 -7.68 9.61
N LYS A 212 -19.75 -8.44 8.77
CA LYS A 212 -20.28 -7.98 7.49
C LYS A 212 -19.16 -7.34 6.66
N TYR A 213 -18.01 -7.99 6.57
CA TYR A 213 -16.86 -7.46 5.84
C TYR A 213 -16.48 -8.38 4.68
N SER A 214 -16.09 -7.76 3.56
CA SER A 214 -15.63 -8.44 2.36
C SER A 214 -14.58 -7.56 1.69
N GLY A 215 -13.30 -7.91 1.77
CA GLY A 215 -12.25 -7.06 1.22
C GLY A 215 -10.85 -7.63 1.34
N VAL A 216 -9.87 -6.72 1.24
CA VAL A 216 -8.46 -7.01 1.52
C VAL A 216 -8.31 -7.31 3.01
N ASN A 217 -7.40 -8.20 3.40
CA ASN A 217 -7.17 -8.44 4.82
C ASN A 217 -6.83 -7.11 5.53
N PRO A 218 -7.53 -6.75 6.61
CA PRO A 218 -7.29 -5.49 7.31
C PRO A 218 -6.16 -5.56 8.35
N PHE A 219 -5.79 -6.76 8.80
CA PHE A 219 -4.99 -6.99 9.99
C PHE A 219 -3.52 -6.60 9.84
N TRP A 220 -3.01 -6.45 8.61
CA TRP A 220 -1.66 -5.91 8.38
C TRP A 220 -1.48 -4.48 8.91
N ILE A 221 -2.57 -3.75 9.16
CA ILE A 221 -2.53 -2.39 9.75
C ILE A 221 -2.36 -2.45 11.28
N PHE A 222 -2.77 -3.54 11.92
CA PHE A 222 -2.83 -3.61 13.38
C PHE A 222 -1.47 -3.93 14.00
N TYR A 223 -0.64 -4.66 13.29
CA TYR A 223 0.61 -5.23 13.80
C TYR A 223 1.84 -4.58 13.15
N LYS A 224 2.90 -4.41 13.93
CA LYS A 224 4.20 -3.94 13.44
C LYS A 224 4.90 -5.01 12.61
N ASN A 225 4.69 -6.28 12.96
CA ASN A 225 5.29 -7.43 12.30
C ASN A 225 4.75 -7.61 10.88
N ARG A 226 5.53 -8.29 10.05
CA ARG A 226 5.15 -8.55 8.67
C ARG A 226 3.96 -9.50 8.64
N TYR A 227 2.81 -8.99 8.25
CA TYR A 227 1.60 -9.78 8.12
C TYR A 227 1.46 -10.26 6.68
N ILE A 228 1.32 -11.57 6.48
CA ILE A 228 1.17 -12.18 5.16
C ILE A 228 -0.19 -12.84 5.09
N ALA A 229 -1.15 -12.09 4.55
CA ALA A 229 -2.48 -12.57 4.24
C ALA A 229 -2.42 -13.66 3.16
N THR A 230 -3.13 -14.76 3.37
CA THR A 230 -3.25 -15.85 2.37
C THR A 230 -4.42 -15.63 1.42
N SER A 231 -4.75 -14.38 1.11
CA SER A 231 -5.71 -14.05 0.06
C SER A 231 -5.05 -14.05 -1.31
N ASN A 232 -5.79 -14.44 -2.35
CA ASN A 232 -5.30 -14.39 -3.74
C ASN A 232 -4.95 -12.96 -4.20
N TYR A 233 -5.62 -11.95 -3.63
CA TYR A 233 -5.37 -10.54 -3.96
C TYR A 233 -4.06 -10.01 -3.35
N GLU A 234 -3.69 -10.45 -2.15
CA GLU A 234 -2.51 -9.93 -1.44
C GLU A 234 -1.26 -10.78 -1.70
N SER A 235 -1.41 -12.10 -1.68
CA SER A 235 -0.30 -13.04 -1.81
C SER A 235 -0.65 -14.21 -2.74
N PRO A 236 -0.85 -13.98 -4.05
CA PRO A 236 -1.35 -15.00 -4.98
C PRO A 236 -0.49 -16.28 -5.02
N LEU A 237 0.83 -16.12 -4.90
CA LEU A 237 1.76 -17.25 -4.88
C LEU A 237 1.65 -18.09 -3.60
N LEU A 238 1.45 -17.44 -2.45
CA LEU A 238 1.29 -18.15 -1.17
C LEU A 238 -0.09 -18.80 -1.10
N ASN A 239 -1.14 -18.06 -1.47
CA ASN A 239 -2.50 -18.56 -1.57
C ASN A 239 -2.55 -19.83 -2.43
N LYS A 240 -1.99 -19.78 -3.65
CA LYS A 240 -1.89 -20.95 -4.53
C LYS A 240 -1.12 -22.12 -3.89
N SER A 241 -0.05 -21.83 -3.15
CA SER A 241 0.73 -22.89 -2.49
C SER A 241 -0.09 -23.63 -1.42
N PHE A 242 -0.91 -22.91 -0.65
CA PHE A 242 -1.82 -23.53 0.32
C PHE A 242 -3.04 -24.18 -0.34
N GLU A 243 -3.54 -23.65 -1.45
CA GLU A 243 -4.56 -24.34 -2.25
C GLU A 243 -4.04 -25.68 -2.79
N ASP A 244 -2.83 -25.70 -3.34
CA ASP A 244 -2.20 -26.91 -3.87
C ASP A 244 -1.93 -27.92 -2.74
N TYR A 245 -1.57 -27.44 -1.53
CA TYR A 245 -1.49 -28.26 -0.33
C TYR A 245 -2.85 -28.89 0.03
N ASN A 246 -3.93 -28.09 0.09
CA ASN A 246 -5.28 -28.59 0.35
C ASN A 246 -5.76 -29.61 -0.70
N ARG A 247 -5.47 -29.36 -1.99
CA ARG A 247 -5.84 -30.25 -3.10
C ARG A 247 -5.14 -31.60 -3.04
N ALA A 248 -3.96 -31.70 -2.41
CA ALA A 248 -3.28 -32.97 -2.23
C ALA A 248 -4.09 -33.95 -1.35
N GLY A 249 -4.99 -33.44 -0.49
CA GLY A 249 -5.92 -34.25 0.30
C GLY A 249 -5.28 -35.11 1.40
N ILE A 250 -3.98 -34.94 1.66
CA ILE A 250 -3.22 -35.70 2.65
C ILE A 250 -2.36 -34.74 3.47
N VAL A 251 -2.39 -34.91 4.79
CA VAL A 251 -1.58 -34.08 5.69
C VAL A 251 -0.09 -34.43 5.55
N HIS A 252 0.69 -33.49 5.03
CA HIS A 252 2.14 -33.58 4.90
C HIS A 252 2.80 -32.47 5.73
N ILE A 253 3.14 -32.79 6.98
CA ILE A 253 3.70 -31.84 7.96
C ILE A 253 4.91 -31.09 7.40
N ASP A 254 5.86 -31.78 6.77
CA ASP A 254 7.07 -31.13 6.25
C ASP A 254 6.79 -30.17 5.10
N ASN A 255 5.82 -30.50 4.24
CA ASN A 255 5.41 -29.61 3.15
C ASN A 255 4.75 -28.35 3.72
N PHE A 256 3.83 -28.50 4.69
CA PHE A 256 3.17 -27.37 5.34
C PHE A 256 4.17 -26.48 6.08
N LEU A 257 5.07 -27.08 6.87
CA LEU A 257 6.15 -26.35 7.53
C LEU A 257 7.07 -25.67 6.53
N GLY A 258 7.33 -26.31 5.39
CA GLY A 258 8.04 -25.71 4.27
C GLY A 258 7.37 -24.42 3.79
N LEU A 259 6.04 -24.38 3.70
CA LEU A 259 5.29 -23.18 3.35
C LEU A 259 5.41 -22.08 4.41
N ILE A 260 5.28 -22.41 5.70
CA ILE A 260 5.45 -21.42 6.79
C ILE A 260 6.87 -20.86 6.81
N LYS A 261 7.87 -21.74 6.78
CA LYS A 261 9.31 -21.40 6.76
C LYS A 261 9.70 -20.57 5.55
N LYS A 262 9.12 -20.88 4.39
CA LYS A 262 9.38 -20.18 3.14
C LYS A 262 9.18 -18.68 3.30
N PHE A 263 8.26 -18.22 4.15
CA PHE A 263 7.96 -16.81 4.36
C PHE A 263 8.43 -16.28 5.73
N SER A 264 9.40 -16.95 6.36
CA SER A 264 9.91 -16.62 7.69
C SER A 264 8.78 -16.53 8.73
N GLY A 265 7.77 -17.41 8.63
CA GLY A 265 6.64 -17.43 9.55
C GLY A 265 7.04 -17.86 10.95
N LYS A 266 6.69 -17.04 11.94
CA LYS A 266 6.79 -17.36 13.36
C LYS A 266 5.41 -17.61 13.97
N TYR A 267 4.47 -16.73 13.65
CA TYR A 267 3.12 -16.82 14.14
C TYR A 267 2.18 -17.32 13.05
N ILE A 268 1.18 -18.10 13.45
CA ILE A 268 0.10 -18.56 12.57
C ILE A 268 -1.20 -18.07 13.18
N LEU A 269 -1.90 -17.19 12.46
CA LEU A 269 -3.21 -16.69 12.85
C LEU A 269 -4.27 -17.48 12.09
N VAL A 270 -5.02 -18.33 12.79
CA VAL A 270 -6.04 -19.19 12.20
C VAL A 270 -7.41 -18.60 12.49
N HIS A 271 -8.06 -18.06 11.47
CA HIS A 271 -9.39 -17.48 11.58
C HIS A 271 -10.48 -18.55 11.70
N LYS A 272 -11.44 -18.28 12.60
CA LYS A 272 -12.68 -19.03 12.83
C LYS A 272 -13.92 -18.28 12.32
N ASP A 273 -13.77 -16.97 12.09
CA ASP A 273 -14.82 -16.03 11.70
C ASP A 273 -14.89 -15.78 10.18
N LEU A 274 -14.17 -16.56 9.38
CA LEU A 274 -14.28 -16.55 7.92
C LEU A 274 -15.53 -17.28 7.43
N ASP A 275 -15.91 -17.02 6.19
CA ASP A 275 -17.04 -17.69 5.57
C ASP A 275 -16.87 -19.22 5.48
N VAL A 276 -18.00 -19.93 5.55
CA VAL A 276 -18.05 -21.41 5.59
C VAL A 276 -17.40 -22.05 4.37
N LYS A 277 -17.40 -21.40 3.20
CA LYS A 277 -16.78 -21.95 1.99
C LYS A 277 -15.26 -21.93 2.13
N SER A 278 -14.68 -20.83 2.62
CA SER A 278 -13.24 -20.72 2.91
C SER A 278 -12.80 -21.73 3.96
N MET A 279 -13.58 -21.91 5.03
CA MET A 279 -13.31 -22.92 6.06
C MET A 279 -13.34 -24.35 5.49
N LYS A 280 -14.39 -24.71 4.74
CA LYS A 280 -14.53 -26.05 4.12
C LYS A 280 -13.42 -26.35 3.12
N HIS A 281 -12.99 -25.36 2.34
CA HIS A 281 -11.90 -25.54 1.38
C HIS A 281 -10.56 -25.80 2.07
N SER A 282 -10.45 -25.45 3.35
CA SER A 282 -9.21 -25.51 4.12
C SER A 282 -9.23 -26.53 5.24
N ALA A 283 -10.14 -27.51 5.19
CA ALA A 283 -10.24 -28.58 6.19
C ALA A 283 -8.89 -29.26 6.46
N LEU A 284 -8.09 -29.53 5.41
CA LEU A 284 -6.78 -30.16 5.54
C LEU A 284 -5.77 -29.27 6.27
N ILE A 285 -5.85 -27.95 6.13
CA ILE A 285 -5.02 -27.00 6.90
C ILE A 285 -5.35 -27.13 8.38
N TYR A 286 -6.63 -27.10 8.76
CA TYR A 286 -7.03 -27.26 10.17
C TYR A 286 -6.58 -28.61 10.75
N GLU A 287 -6.74 -29.72 10.00
CA GLU A 287 -6.21 -31.02 10.41
C GLU A 287 -4.69 -30.99 10.59
N THR A 288 -3.98 -30.25 9.74
CA THR A 288 -2.52 -30.10 9.84
C THR A 288 -2.14 -29.29 11.07
N ILE A 289 -2.82 -28.18 11.37
CA ILE A 289 -2.61 -27.37 12.58
C ILE A 289 -2.76 -28.23 13.84
N ILE A 290 -3.84 -29.01 13.94
CA ILE A 290 -4.06 -29.93 15.07
C ILE A 290 -2.92 -30.95 15.19
N LYS A 291 -2.43 -31.50 14.08
CA LYS A 291 -1.27 -32.43 14.12
C LYS A 291 0.02 -31.75 14.53
N LEU A 292 0.28 -30.51 14.08
CA LEU A 292 1.46 -29.75 14.46
C LEU A 292 1.45 -29.41 15.96
N GLU A 293 0.30 -29.05 16.49
CA GLU A 293 0.11 -28.78 17.91
C GLU A 293 0.34 -30.05 18.75
N ASN A 294 -0.27 -31.19 18.38
CA ASN A 294 -0.06 -32.48 19.05
C ASN A 294 1.40 -32.97 19.02
N LEU A 295 2.21 -32.47 18.09
CA LEU A 295 3.64 -32.79 17.97
C LEU A 295 4.55 -31.75 18.66
N ASP A 296 3.97 -30.79 19.38
CA ASP A 296 4.69 -29.67 20.02
C ASP A 296 5.55 -28.88 19.02
N ILE A 297 5.13 -28.82 17.75
CA ILE A 297 5.79 -28.03 16.70
C ILE A 297 5.30 -26.58 16.74
N ILE A 298 4.02 -26.39 17.04
CA ILE A 298 3.41 -25.08 17.30
C ILE A 298 2.80 -25.10 18.70
N LYS A 299 2.71 -23.93 19.32
CA LYS A 299 2.09 -23.74 20.62
C LYS A 299 0.96 -22.72 20.52
N GLU A 300 -0.22 -23.06 21.02
CA GLU A 300 -1.31 -22.10 21.17
C GLU A 300 -0.93 -20.98 22.17
N ILE A 301 -1.16 -19.74 21.76
CA ILE A 301 -0.87 -18.54 22.55
C ILE A 301 -2.16 -17.84 22.99
N GLU A 302 -3.15 -17.76 22.11
CA GLU A 302 -4.45 -17.15 22.35
C GLU A 302 -5.50 -17.92 21.56
N ASP A 303 -6.63 -18.23 22.20
CA ASP A 303 -7.79 -18.83 21.55
C ASP A 303 -9.07 -18.09 21.96
N ASN A 304 -9.86 -17.67 20.97
CA ASN A 304 -11.14 -17.00 21.19
C ASN A 304 -12.15 -17.37 20.09
N ASP A 305 -13.32 -16.73 20.11
CA ASP A 305 -14.40 -17.02 19.15
C ASP A 305 -14.05 -16.65 17.70
N HIS A 306 -13.10 -15.73 17.48
CA HIS A 306 -12.76 -15.21 16.17
C HIS A 306 -11.53 -15.87 15.54
N PHE A 307 -10.53 -16.22 16.34
CA PHE A 307 -9.29 -16.83 15.85
C PHE A 307 -8.56 -17.64 16.92
N THR A 308 -7.59 -18.43 16.46
CA THR A 308 -6.53 -19.02 17.29
C THR A 308 -5.18 -18.51 16.82
N LEU A 309 -4.33 -18.04 17.74
CA LEU A 309 -2.97 -17.61 17.47
C LEU A 309 -2.00 -18.69 17.96
N TYR A 310 -1.17 -19.19 17.05
CA TYR A 310 -0.11 -20.14 17.36
C TYR A 310 1.27 -19.51 17.18
N GLU A 311 2.25 -19.95 17.97
CA GLU A 311 3.67 -19.65 17.83
C GLU A 311 4.43 -20.92 17.42
N LEU A 312 5.26 -20.82 16.37
CA LEU A 312 6.10 -21.90 15.89
C LEU A 312 7.31 -22.11 16.81
N ASP A 313 7.64 -23.37 17.09
CA ASP A 313 8.82 -23.69 17.90
C ASP A 313 10.11 -23.14 17.27
N LYS A 314 10.98 -22.66 18.16
CA LYS A 314 12.22 -21.95 17.87
C LYS A 314 13.14 -22.68 16.90
N LYS A 315 13.17 -24.02 16.91
CA LYS A 315 14.03 -24.82 16.02
C LYS A 315 13.57 -24.83 14.56
N TYR A 316 12.33 -24.45 14.29
CA TYR A 316 11.78 -24.38 12.93
C TYR A 316 11.81 -22.98 12.32
N LEU A 317 12.21 -21.95 13.09
CA LEU A 317 12.29 -20.60 12.57
C LEU A 317 13.37 -20.48 11.48
N VAL A 318 13.05 -19.71 10.44
CA VAL A 318 13.96 -19.35 9.35
C VAL A 318 14.07 -17.82 9.32
N PRO A 319 15.28 -17.25 9.35
CA PRO A 319 15.46 -15.82 9.38
C PRO A 319 14.99 -15.16 8.08
N LEU A 320 14.89 -13.83 8.10
CA LEU A 320 14.59 -13.06 6.90
C LEU A 320 15.74 -13.10 5.87
N ILE A 321 16.98 -13.11 6.35
CA ILE A 321 18.18 -13.18 5.53
C ILE A 321 18.96 -14.42 5.95
N SER A 322 19.36 -15.27 5.01
CA SER A 322 20.12 -16.50 5.29
C SER A 322 21.12 -16.82 4.19
N THR A 323 21.99 -17.80 4.44
CA THR A 323 22.85 -18.41 3.42
C THR A 323 22.49 -19.89 3.20
N ASP A 324 22.86 -20.42 2.03
CA ASP A 324 22.61 -21.82 1.65
C ASP A 324 23.64 -22.82 2.20
N ASN A 325 24.89 -22.40 2.42
CA ASN A 325 26.01 -23.28 2.76
C ASN A 325 26.42 -23.24 4.25
N ASN A 326 25.50 -22.85 5.15
CA ASN A 326 25.80 -22.64 6.58
C ASN A 326 26.93 -21.64 6.84
N THR A 327 27.20 -20.75 5.87
CA THR A 327 28.15 -19.64 6.06
C THR A 327 27.57 -18.72 7.13
N LYS A 328 28.36 -18.43 8.17
CA LYS A 328 27.92 -17.60 9.29
C LYS A 328 27.51 -16.22 8.80
N LEU A 329 26.23 -15.91 8.95
CA LEU A 329 25.66 -14.63 8.55
C LEU A 329 25.09 -13.93 9.77
N TYR A 330 25.36 -12.65 9.86
CA TYR A 330 24.85 -11.77 10.89
C TYR A 330 24.08 -10.66 10.17
N PHE A 331 22.88 -10.29 10.63
CA PHE A 331 22.17 -9.16 10.03
C PHE A 331 21.45 -8.30 11.06
N LYS A 332 21.21 -7.05 10.67
CA LYS A 332 20.49 -6.05 11.44
C LYS A 332 19.55 -5.30 10.50
N LYS A 333 18.28 -5.18 10.89
CA LYS A 333 17.32 -4.31 10.20
C LYS A 333 17.52 -2.87 10.64
N ILE A 334 17.82 -1.98 9.69
CA ILE A 334 17.92 -0.54 9.94
C ILE A 334 16.60 0.14 9.60
N SER A 335 15.96 -0.28 8.52
CA SER A 335 14.66 0.23 8.10
C SER A 335 13.95 -0.81 7.22
N PRO A 336 12.66 -0.61 6.85
CA PRO A 336 11.98 -1.49 5.91
C PRO A 336 12.65 -1.59 4.53
N VAL A 337 13.57 -0.68 4.22
CA VAL A 337 14.28 -0.60 2.93
C VAL A 337 15.79 -0.78 3.05
N LYS A 338 16.32 -1.03 4.26
CA LYS A 338 17.77 -1.09 4.52
C LYS A 338 18.11 -2.12 5.59
N TYR A 339 19.01 -3.04 5.23
CA TYR A 339 19.53 -4.08 6.10
C TYR A 339 21.06 -4.09 6.03
N GLU A 340 21.71 -4.19 7.18
CA GLU A 340 23.14 -4.42 7.25
C GLU A 340 23.41 -5.89 7.48
N ILE A 341 24.41 -6.43 6.78
CA ILE A 341 24.78 -7.84 6.82
C ILE A 341 26.28 -7.93 7.03
N PHE A 342 26.70 -8.89 7.85
CA PHE A 342 28.09 -9.30 7.98
C PHE A 342 28.17 -10.80 7.71
N VAL A 343 29.02 -11.20 6.77
CA VAL A 343 29.25 -12.60 6.43
C VAL A 343 30.67 -12.95 6.88
N SER A 344 30.80 -13.95 7.74
CA SER A 344 32.09 -14.37 8.29
C SER A 344 32.53 -15.70 7.73
N GLY A 345 33.83 -15.80 7.45
CA GLY A 345 34.43 -17.04 6.95
C GLY A 345 33.97 -17.43 5.55
N LEU A 346 33.70 -16.48 4.67
CA LEU A 346 33.31 -16.75 3.29
C LEU A 346 34.51 -17.33 2.51
N LYS A 347 34.48 -18.64 2.27
CA LYS A 347 35.54 -19.37 1.57
C LYS A 347 35.16 -19.77 0.15
N ASP A 348 33.93 -20.22 -0.02
CA ASP A 348 33.37 -20.65 -1.31
C ASP A 348 32.26 -19.70 -1.76
N LYS A 349 31.77 -19.87 -2.98
CA LYS A 349 30.55 -19.19 -3.43
C LYS A 349 29.38 -19.59 -2.53
N THR A 350 28.56 -18.64 -2.15
CA THR A 350 27.34 -18.88 -1.37
C THR A 350 26.22 -17.97 -1.87
N ASN A 351 24.99 -18.40 -1.68
CA ASN A 351 23.82 -17.58 -1.96
C ASN A 351 23.38 -16.86 -0.69
N ILE A 352 23.18 -15.54 -0.78
CA ILE A 352 22.44 -14.78 0.22
C ILE A 352 20.98 -14.74 -0.22
N GLU A 353 20.12 -15.43 0.53
CA GLU A 353 18.67 -15.40 0.34
C GLU A 353 18.07 -14.29 1.21
N PHE A 354 17.16 -13.52 0.65
CA PHE A 354 16.39 -12.49 1.34
C PHE A 354 14.90 -12.72 1.09
N HIS A 355 14.22 -13.19 2.14
CA HIS A 355 12.83 -13.63 2.18
C HIS A 355 11.81 -12.47 2.12
N GLN A 356 12.09 -11.46 1.30
CA GLN A 356 11.20 -10.38 0.87
C GLN A 356 10.84 -10.56 -0.61
N SER A 357 9.70 -9.98 -1.02
CA SER A 357 9.26 -9.98 -2.41
C SER A 357 10.36 -9.50 -3.36
N TYR A 358 10.57 -10.28 -4.41
CA TYR A 358 11.61 -10.04 -5.40
C TYR A 358 11.39 -8.73 -6.12
N HIS A 359 12.44 -7.94 -6.21
CA HIS A 359 12.44 -6.74 -7.02
C HIS A 359 13.86 -6.41 -7.44
N SER A 360 14.07 -6.11 -8.71
CA SER A 360 15.38 -5.73 -9.28
C SER A 360 15.99 -4.44 -8.73
N TRP A 361 15.31 -3.78 -7.77
CA TRP A 361 15.77 -2.56 -7.10
C TRP A 361 16.28 -2.83 -5.70
N TRP A 362 16.10 -4.04 -5.17
CA TRP A 362 16.93 -4.50 -4.07
C TRP A 362 18.36 -4.66 -4.57
N LYS A 363 19.30 -4.00 -3.89
CA LYS A 363 20.71 -3.95 -4.28
C LYS A 363 21.59 -4.23 -3.09
N ILE A 364 22.70 -4.95 -3.32
CA ILE A 364 23.75 -5.15 -2.32
C ILE A 364 24.86 -4.14 -2.56
N TYR A 365 25.38 -3.56 -1.49
CA TYR A 365 26.55 -2.69 -1.51
C TYR A 365 27.58 -3.21 -0.53
N ILE A 366 28.86 -3.25 -0.92
CA ILE A 366 29.94 -3.60 0.00
C ILE A 366 30.36 -2.38 0.83
N ASN A 367 30.60 -2.60 2.12
CA ASN A 367 31.01 -1.56 3.06
C ASN A 367 32.51 -1.69 3.35
N SER A 368 33.16 -0.55 3.58
CA SER A 368 34.54 -0.54 4.09
C SER A 368 34.56 -0.91 5.56
N ASN A 369 35.69 -1.43 6.05
CA ASN A 369 35.91 -1.88 7.43
C ASN A 369 34.99 -3.06 7.80
N ALA A 370 35.31 -4.25 7.28
CA ALA A 370 34.62 -5.49 7.62
C ALA A 370 34.81 -5.86 9.11
N LYS A 371 33.96 -5.27 9.96
CA LYS A 371 33.89 -5.56 11.40
C LYS A 371 32.42 -5.60 11.82
N ASN A 372 32.05 -6.66 12.52
CA ASN A 372 30.79 -6.71 13.24
C ASN A 372 31.03 -6.10 14.63
N ASN A 373 30.69 -4.81 14.77
CA ASN A 373 30.73 -4.09 16.05
C ASN A 373 29.31 -3.91 16.62
N TRP A 374 28.39 -4.81 16.30
CA TRP A 374 27.02 -4.72 16.81
C TRP A 374 26.95 -5.32 18.21
N ASP A 375 26.36 -4.57 19.14
CA ASP A 375 26.16 -5.01 20.51
C ASP A 375 25.00 -6.01 20.58
N GLY A 376 25.26 -7.19 21.14
CA GLY A 376 24.26 -8.18 21.57
C GLY A 376 23.47 -8.88 20.43
N PRO A 377 23.53 -10.22 20.30
CA PRO A 377 22.62 -10.91 19.40
C PRO A 377 21.20 -10.96 20.00
N ASP A 378 20.18 -10.65 19.21
CA ASP A 378 18.78 -10.88 19.59
C ASP A 378 18.48 -12.37 19.55
N TYR A 379 18.90 -13.04 18.46
CA TYR A 379 18.57 -14.44 18.24
C TYR A 379 19.54 -15.15 17.28
N TYR A 380 19.74 -16.45 17.52
CA TYR A 380 20.54 -17.34 16.67
C TYR A 380 19.67 -18.44 16.06
N TYR A 381 19.62 -18.47 14.73
CA TYR A 381 18.92 -19.46 13.92
C TYR A 381 19.86 -20.62 13.60
N SER A 382 19.80 -21.68 14.41
CA SER A 382 20.63 -22.87 14.24
C SER A 382 20.43 -23.55 12.88
N SER A 383 19.23 -23.45 12.30
CA SER A 383 18.85 -24.03 11.00
C SER A 383 19.64 -23.46 9.82
N THR A 384 20.19 -22.24 9.95
CA THR A 384 20.84 -21.49 8.86
C THR A 384 22.17 -20.87 9.28
N SER A 385 22.66 -21.18 10.48
CA SER A 385 23.85 -20.56 11.09
C SER A 385 23.83 -19.02 11.03
N THR A 386 22.64 -18.44 11.22
CA THR A 386 22.41 -17.00 11.08
C THR A 386 22.11 -16.36 12.43
N THR A 387 22.63 -15.17 12.68
CA THR A 387 22.34 -14.36 13.87
C THR A 387 21.65 -13.06 13.47
N GLU A 388 20.51 -12.77 14.09
CA GLU A 388 19.82 -11.48 13.98
C GLU A 388 20.15 -10.60 15.20
N TYR A 389 20.37 -9.31 14.97
CA TYR A 389 20.64 -8.29 15.98
C TYR A 389 19.47 -7.32 16.11
N GLU A 390 19.39 -6.67 17.28
CA GLU A 390 18.35 -5.70 17.61
C GLU A 390 18.14 -4.65 16.51
N GLN A 391 16.89 -4.36 16.20
CA GLN A 391 16.55 -3.39 15.15
C GLN A 391 16.95 -1.96 15.56
N ASP A 392 17.76 -1.28 14.74
CA ASP A 392 18.06 0.16 14.90
C ASP A 392 17.20 0.95 13.90
N PHE A 393 15.92 1.08 14.26
CA PHE A 393 14.91 1.61 13.34
C PHE A 393 15.14 3.09 13.04
N ARG A 394 15.47 3.37 11.77
CA ARG A 394 15.60 4.73 11.22
C ARG A 394 14.80 4.83 9.93
N VAL A 395 13.83 5.74 9.88
CA VAL A 395 12.95 5.89 8.71
C VAL A 395 13.75 6.28 7.45
N PHE A 396 14.65 7.25 7.58
CA PHE A 396 15.50 7.74 6.50
C PHE A 396 16.75 8.44 7.06
N ASP A 397 17.90 8.18 6.46
CA ASP A 397 19.14 8.93 6.72
C ASP A 397 19.55 9.66 5.43
N PHE A 398 19.87 10.95 5.51
CA PHE A 398 20.37 11.71 4.35
C PHE A 398 21.62 11.08 3.72
N LYS A 399 22.41 10.33 4.49
CA LYS A 399 23.56 9.57 3.97
C LYS A 399 23.14 8.49 2.98
N ASP A 400 21.90 8.02 3.01
CA ASP A 400 21.39 7.02 2.06
C ASP A 400 21.34 7.56 0.62
N PHE A 401 21.33 8.89 0.42
CA PHE A 401 21.50 9.46 -0.92
C PHE A 401 22.80 9.04 -1.59
N SER A 402 23.83 8.65 -0.82
CA SER A 402 25.07 8.11 -1.39
C SER A 402 24.85 6.85 -2.25
N TYR A 403 23.84 6.02 -1.98
CA TYR A 403 23.54 4.83 -2.77
C TYR A 403 22.97 5.15 -4.16
N MET A 404 22.60 6.40 -4.43
CA MET A 404 22.24 6.82 -5.78
C MET A 404 23.45 6.71 -6.72
N TRP A 405 24.63 7.07 -6.22
CA TRP A 405 25.90 7.09 -6.97
C TRP A 405 26.81 5.89 -6.69
N LYS A 406 26.58 5.16 -5.60
CA LYS A 406 27.33 3.93 -5.30
C LYS A 406 26.95 2.82 -6.29
N SER A 407 27.95 2.13 -6.81
CA SER A 407 27.74 0.94 -7.65
C SER A 407 27.32 -0.26 -6.78
N PRO A 408 26.20 -0.93 -7.11
CA PRO A 408 25.85 -2.17 -6.44
C PRO A 408 26.82 -3.30 -6.81
N VAL A 409 26.94 -4.28 -5.92
CA VAL A 409 27.72 -5.51 -6.12
C VAL A 409 26.78 -6.69 -6.34
N PHE A 410 27.26 -7.71 -7.04
CA PHE A 410 26.51 -8.95 -7.33
C PHE A 410 25.21 -8.77 -8.12
N ASP A 411 25.02 -7.64 -8.81
CA ASP A 411 23.81 -7.38 -9.62
C ASP A 411 23.60 -8.42 -10.72
N LYS A 412 24.68 -8.98 -11.28
CA LYS A 412 24.61 -10.07 -12.27
C LYS A 412 24.19 -11.41 -11.64
N GLY A 413 24.44 -11.59 -10.35
CA GLY A 413 24.06 -12.75 -9.56
C GLY A 413 22.74 -12.58 -8.82
N HIS A 414 22.01 -11.48 -9.05
CA HIS A 414 20.69 -11.24 -8.45
C HIS A 414 19.61 -11.96 -9.24
N TYR A 415 18.92 -12.92 -8.63
CA TYR A 415 17.85 -13.66 -9.28
C TYR A 415 16.66 -13.95 -8.36
N PHE A 416 15.59 -14.42 -8.99
CA PHE A 416 14.34 -14.79 -8.35
C PHE A 416 14.43 -16.19 -7.75
N ALA A 417 14.40 -16.30 -6.42
CA ALA A 417 14.49 -17.58 -5.72
C ALA A 417 13.16 -17.97 -5.06
N LYS A 418 12.92 -19.29 -4.92
CA LYS A 418 11.75 -19.86 -4.23
C LYS A 418 10.39 -19.33 -4.74
N GLY A 419 10.37 -18.81 -5.97
CA GLY A 419 9.18 -18.22 -6.58
C GLY A 419 8.71 -16.91 -5.96
N TYR A 420 9.47 -16.26 -5.07
CA TYR A 420 9.09 -14.93 -4.55
C TYR A 420 10.26 -14.12 -3.96
N ALA A 421 11.34 -14.76 -3.51
CA ALA A 421 12.41 -14.15 -2.72
C ALA A 421 13.51 -13.54 -3.61
N ASN A 422 14.30 -12.64 -3.01
CA ASN A 422 15.53 -12.14 -3.62
C ASN A 422 16.69 -13.06 -3.28
N ASN A 423 17.59 -13.29 -4.23
CA ASN A 423 18.80 -14.05 -3.99
C ASN A 423 20.01 -13.47 -4.71
N TRP A 424 21.18 -13.49 -4.08
CA TRP A 424 22.45 -13.07 -4.67
C TRP A 424 23.52 -14.14 -4.53
N GLU A 425 24.16 -14.54 -5.63
CA GLU A 425 25.40 -15.31 -5.58
C GLU A 425 26.58 -14.41 -5.17
N VAL A 426 27.19 -14.70 -4.03
CA VAL A 426 28.33 -13.98 -3.46
C VAL A 426 29.58 -14.83 -3.60
N SER A 427 30.61 -14.29 -4.24
CA SER A 427 31.88 -14.97 -4.51
C SER A 427 33.05 -14.24 -3.85
N PRO A 428 33.88 -14.92 -3.04
CA PRO A 428 35.08 -14.32 -2.44
C PRO A 428 36.09 -13.88 -3.51
N ASP A 429 36.27 -14.65 -4.58
CA ASP A 429 37.17 -14.29 -5.69
C ASP A 429 36.75 -13.00 -6.39
N TYR A 430 35.45 -12.81 -6.61
CA TYR A 430 34.94 -11.55 -7.15
C TYR A 430 35.30 -10.38 -6.24
N ILE A 431 35.20 -10.55 -4.92
CA ILE A 431 35.51 -9.50 -3.95
C ILE A 431 37.01 -9.18 -3.97
N LYS A 432 37.87 -10.20 -3.87
CA LYS A 432 39.33 -10.03 -3.89
C LYS A 432 39.84 -9.39 -5.18
N ASN A 433 39.21 -9.69 -6.33
CA ASN A 433 39.62 -9.16 -7.63
C ASN A 433 39.13 -7.73 -7.93
N ASN A 434 38.05 -7.27 -7.28
CA ASN A 434 37.41 -5.98 -7.59
C ASN A 434 37.51 -4.95 -6.47
N PHE A 435 37.92 -5.35 -5.26
CA PHE A 435 37.99 -4.47 -4.09
C PHE A 435 39.33 -4.59 -3.37
N THR A 436 39.78 -3.49 -2.76
CA THR A 436 40.97 -3.49 -1.91
C THR A 436 40.69 -4.17 -0.56
N ASP A 437 41.76 -4.55 0.15
CA ASP A 437 41.77 -5.01 1.54
C ASP A 437 40.95 -4.17 2.54
N LYS A 438 40.66 -2.90 2.24
CA LYS A 438 39.75 -2.07 3.06
C LYS A 438 38.29 -2.57 3.12
N PHE A 439 37.85 -3.41 2.18
CA PHE A 439 36.45 -3.87 2.07
C PHE A 439 36.19 -5.27 2.61
N TYR A 440 37.25 -6.03 2.89
CA TYR A 440 37.15 -7.38 3.41
C TYR A 440 38.31 -7.65 4.36
N LYS A 441 38.16 -8.59 5.28
CA LYS A 441 39.25 -9.05 6.12
C LYS A 441 39.57 -10.49 5.75
N GLU A 442 40.78 -10.75 5.29
CA GLU A 442 41.24 -12.11 5.01
C GLU A 442 41.64 -12.83 6.30
N ASN A 443 41.14 -14.05 6.47
CA ASN A 443 41.40 -14.91 7.61
C ASN A 443 42.61 -15.85 7.31
N PRO A 444 43.26 -16.42 8.34
CA PRO A 444 44.41 -17.30 8.15
C PRO A 444 44.15 -18.53 7.28
N ASP A 445 42.89 -18.96 7.17
CA ASP A 445 42.46 -20.11 6.36
C ASP A 445 42.11 -19.73 4.91
N GLY A 446 42.34 -18.47 4.51
CA GLY A 446 42.07 -17.92 3.18
C GLY A 446 40.61 -17.48 2.96
N SER A 447 39.71 -17.73 3.92
CA SER A 447 38.35 -17.20 3.90
C SER A 447 38.35 -15.68 4.13
N ILE A 448 37.25 -15.01 3.79
CA ILE A 448 37.11 -13.57 4.02
C ILE A 448 35.89 -13.23 4.87
N ASP A 449 36.02 -12.22 5.72
CA ASP A 449 34.91 -11.56 6.39
C ASP A 449 34.52 -10.30 5.60
N ILE A 450 33.23 -10.09 5.36
CA ILE A 450 32.72 -8.99 4.54
C ILE A 450 31.52 -8.31 5.20
N SER A 451 31.41 -6.99 5.05
CA SER A 451 30.23 -6.22 5.44
C SER A 451 29.48 -5.73 4.21
N LEU A 452 28.17 -5.96 4.20
CA LEU A 452 27.27 -5.66 3.10
C LEU A 452 26.07 -4.83 3.60
N THR A 453 25.46 -4.08 2.70
CA THR A 453 24.15 -3.46 2.92
C THR A 453 23.20 -3.87 1.80
N ILE A 454 22.07 -4.48 2.15
CA ILE A 454 20.92 -4.59 1.23
C ILE A 454 20.12 -3.30 1.33
N TYR A 455 19.86 -2.65 0.20
CA TYR A 455 19.09 -1.41 0.14
C TYR A 455 18.11 -1.40 -1.04
N PHE A 456 16.86 -0.96 -0.81
CA PHE A 456 15.86 -0.78 -1.87
C PHE A 456 16.04 0.55 -2.59
N LYS A 457 16.75 0.54 -3.73
CA LYS A 457 17.13 1.76 -4.46
C LYS A 457 15.95 2.63 -4.91
N GLY A 458 14.78 2.01 -5.13
CA GLY A 458 13.54 2.72 -5.46
C GLY A 458 13.16 3.81 -4.47
N GLN A 459 13.40 3.56 -3.18
CA GLN A 459 13.05 4.49 -2.12
C GLN A 459 13.83 5.82 -2.23
N ILE A 460 15.08 5.78 -2.68
CA ILE A 460 15.90 6.99 -2.87
C ILE A 460 15.35 7.85 -4.00
N TYR A 461 14.93 7.24 -5.12
CA TYR A 461 14.35 8.00 -6.22
C TYR A 461 13.03 8.66 -5.82
N PHE A 462 12.23 7.98 -4.99
CA PHE A 462 11.02 8.56 -4.41
C PHE A 462 11.35 9.81 -3.56
N TYR A 463 12.28 9.70 -2.60
CA TYR A 463 12.68 10.84 -1.78
C TYR A 463 13.34 11.97 -2.59
N GLY A 464 14.19 11.63 -3.55
CA GLY A 464 14.78 12.61 -4.48
C GLY A 464 13.72 13.35 -5.29
N GLY A 465 12.69 12.64 -5.76
CA GLY A 465 11.54 13.22 -6.44
C GLY A 465 10.76 14.19 -5.55
N LEU A 466 10.48 13.83 -4.30
CA LEU A 466 9.81 14.71 -3.34
C LEU A 466 10.62 15.99 -3.07
N ILE A 467 11.94 15.89 -2.93
CA ILE A 467 12.81 17.06 -2.75
C ILE A 467 12.77 17.97 -3.97
N LEU A 468 12.89 17.41 -5.19
CA LEU A 468 12.82 18.19 -6.43
C LEU A 468 11.47 18.90 -6.60
N ILE A 469 10.37 18.20 -6.29
CA ILE A 469 9.02 18.78 -6.28
C ILE A 469 8.94 19.94 -5.26
N GLY A 470 9.46 19.73 -4.05
CA GLY A 470 9.55 20.76 -3.02
C GLY A 470 10.30 22.00 -3.51
N ILE A 471 11.50 21.82 -4.06
CA ILE A 471 12.33 22.90 -4.62
C ILE A 471 11.59 23.64 -5.73
N PHE A 472 10.94 22.92 -6.64
CA PHE A 472 10.19 23.51 -7.75
C PHE A 472 9.05 24.40 -7.23
N PHE A 473 8.21 23.90 -6.32
CA PHE A 473 7.11 24.68 -5.76
C PHE A 473 7.62 25.87 -4.93
N SER A 474 8.65 25.69 -4.11
CA SER A 474 9.28 26.79 -3.36
C SER A 474 9.80 27.88 -4.29
N SER A 475 10.44 27.51 -5.40
CA SER A 475 10.94 28.45 -6.42
C SER A 475 9.80 29.20 -7.10
N LEU A 476 8.71 28.51 -7.42
CA LEU A 476 7.50 29.09 -8.01
C LEU A 476 6.84 30.10 -7.05
N PHE A 477 6.71 29.74 -5.77
CA PHE A 477 6.17 30.64 -4.75
C PHE A 477 7.07 31.87 -4.55
N ALA A 478 8.39 31.68 -4.47
CA ALA A 478 9.35 32.78 -4.37
C ALA A 478 9.23 33.73 -5.57
N PHE A 479 9.11 33.18 -6.78
CA PHE A 479 8.91 33.97 -7.99
C PHE A 479 7.61 34.79 -7.97
N PHE A 480 6.48 34.18 -7.59
CA PHE A 480 5.20 34.89 -7.47
C PHE A 480 5.24 35.97 -6.38
N PHE A 481 5.88 35.70 -5.25
CA PHE A 481 6.06 36.66 -4.17
C PHE A 481 6.92 37.85 -4.60
N TYR A 482 8.05 37.58 -5.27
CA TYR A 482 8.91 38.59 -5.86
C TYR A 482 8.15 39.48 -6.86
N LYS A 483 7.40 38.87 -7.79
CA LYS A 483 6.59 39.60 -8.78
C LYS A 483 5.56 40.51 -8.11
N LYS A 484 4.88 40.03 -7.07
CA LYS A 484 3.91 40.81 -6.29
C LYS A 484 4.55 42.02 -5.59
N ILE A 485 5.72 41.85 -4.99
CA ILE A 485 6.49 42.96 -4.37
C ILE A 485 6.89 43.99 -5.43
N LYS A 486 7.41 43.53 -6.58
CA LYS A 486 7.84 44.42 -7.67
C LYS A 486 6.67 45.26 -8.21
N LEU A 487 5.49 44.64 -8.41
CA LEU A 487 4.29 45.35 -8.86
C LEU A 487 3.82 46.41 -7.85
N ARG A 488 3.90 46.13 -6.54
CA ARG A 488 3.58 47.13 -5.50
C ARG A 488 4.53 48.32 -5.53
N LYS A 489 5.83 48.09 -5.70
CA LYS A 489 6.82 49.18 -5.81
C LYS A 489 6.56 50.06 -7.02
N ASN A 490 6.25 49.47 -8.17
CA ASN A 490 5.96 50.24 -9.38
C ASN A 490 4.69 51.08 -9.22
N ASN A 491 3.62 50.53 -8.64
CA ASN A 491 2.38 51.29 -8.44
C ASN A 491 2.54 52.47 -7.47
N ASN A 492 3.42 52.36 -6.47
CA ASN A 492 3.72 53.47 -5.54
C ASN A 492 4.62 54.56 -6.15
N GLN A 493 5.23 54.34 -7.32
CA GLN A 493 6.01 55.38 -8.02
C GLN A 493 5.16 56.23 -8.98
N TYR A 494 3.94 55.80 -9.30
CA TYR A 494 3.05 56.45 -10.27
C TYR A 494 1.73 56.97 -9.66
N GLY A 495 1.53 56.82 -8.36
CA GLY A 495 0.41 57.41 -7.61
C GLY A 495 0.97 58.31 -6.52
#